data_AF-A0A3D0JK96-F1
#
_entry.id   AF-A0A3D0JK96-F1
#
_cell.length_a   1.000
_cell.length_b   1.000
_cell.length_c   1.000
_cell.angle_alpha   90.00
_cell.angle_beta   90.00
_cell.angle_gamma   90.00
#
_symmetry.space_group_name_H-M   'P 1'
#
loop_
_entity.id
_entity.type
_entity.pdbx_description
1 polymer ?
#
loop_
_entity_poly.entity_id
_entity_poly.type
_entity_poly.pdbx_seq_one_letter_code
_entity_poly.pdbx_strand_id
1 'polypeptide(L)' 'MNLNLTLIGQLIAFTIFVIFCMKYVWPPISGALTDRQKKIAEGLDAADKAARDLETA' A
#
# COMPACT_ATOMS: atom_id res chain seq x y z
N MET A 1 -35.62 2.52 -21.07
CA MET A 1 -34.49 3.46 -20.90
C MET A 1 -33.31 2.88 -21.66
N ASN A 2 -32.91 3.53 -22.74
CA ASN A 2 -31.95 2.98 -23.71
C ASN A 2 -30.54 2.93 -23.11
N LEU A 3 -29.83 1.84 -23.38
CA LEU A 3 -28.37 1.78 -23.19
C LEU A 3 -27.76 2.78 -24.18
N ASN A 4 -27.53 4.00 -23.72
CA ASN A 4 -26.99 5.07 -24.55
C ASN A 4 -25.47 4.94 -24.64
N LEU A 5 -24.91 5.32 -25.78
CA LEU A 5 -23.47 5.37 -26.05
C LEU A 5 -22.68 6.06 -24.92
N THR A 6 -23.31 7.02 -24.25
CA THR A 6 -22.80 7.75 -23.07
C THR A 6 -22.49 6.83 -21.89
N LEU A 7 -23.29 5.81 -21.62
CA LEU A 7 -23.07 4.87 -20.51
C LEU A 7 -21.83 4.01 -20.77
N ILE A 8 -21.63 3.58 -22.02
CA ILE A 8 -20.46 2.81 -22.44
C ILE A 8 -19.20 3.69 -22.35
N GLY A 9 -19.27 4.94 -22.83
CA GLY A 9 -18.17 5.90 -22.70
C GLY A 9 -17.80 6.18 -21.24
N GLN A 10 -18.79 6.32 -20.35
CA GLN A 10 -18.58 6.53 -18.92
C GLN A 10 -17.92 5.32 -18.24
N LEU A 11 -18.34 4.10 -18.59
CA LEU A 11 -17.70 2.88 -18.09
C LEU A 11 -16.24 2.76 -18.54
N ILE A 12 -15.95 3.06 -19.81
CA ILE A 12 -14.56 3.04 -20.32
C ILE A 12 -13.70 4.06 -19.58
N ALA A 13 -14.19 5.30 -19.41
CA ALA A 13 -13.48 6.34 -18.67
C ALA A 13 -13.20 5.91 -17.22
N PHE A 14 -14.20 5.29 -16.56
CA PHE A 14 -14.05 4.76 -15.21
C PHE A 14 -13.02 3.63 -15.14
N THR A 15 -13.05 2.68 -16.09
CA THR A 15 -12.08 1.57 -16.15
C THR A 15 -10.65 2.08 -16.35
N ILE A 16 -10.44 3.04 -17.25
CA ILE A 16 -9.11 3.65 -17.46
C ILE A 16 -8.63 4.35 -16.20
N PHE A 17 -9.51 5.08 -15.51
CA PHE A 17 -9.19 5.75 -14.25
C PHE A 17 -8.77 4.74 -13.16
N VAL A 18 -9.50 3.64 -13.00
CA VAL A 18 -9.16 2.59 -12.03
C VAL A 18 -7.81 1.96 -12.36
N ILE A 19 -7.55 1.63 -13.62
CA ILE A 19 -6.25 1.07 -14.06
C ILE A 19 -5.12 2.06 -13.77
N PHE A 20 -5.35 3.35 -14.02
CA PHE A 20 -4.38 4.40 -13.73
C PHE A 20 -4.08 4.47 -12.21
N CYS A 21 -5.11 4.47 -11.36
CA CYS A 21 -4.94 4.44 -9.91
C CYS A 21 -4.16 3.19 -9.46
N MET A 22 -4.51 2.01 -9.96
CA MET A 22 -3.80 0.77 -9.61
C MET A 22 -2.34 0.75 -10.07
N LYS A 23 -2.03 1.37 -11.22
CA LYS A 23 -0.66 1.33 -11.77
C LYS A 23 0.24 2.42 -11.22
N TYR A 24 -0.28 3.62 -10.93
CA TYR A 24 0.54 4.77 -10.53
C TYR A 24 0.38 5.15 -9.05
N VAL A 25 -0.79 4.91 -8.45
CA VAL A 25 -1.08 5.34 -7.06
C VAL A 25 -0.81 4.21 -6.07
N TRP A 26 -1.12 2.96 -6.41
CA TRP A 26 -0.84 1.81 -5.53
C TRP A 26 0.65 1.51 -5.27
N PRO A 27 1.57 1.49 -6.25
CA PRO A 27 2.98 1.21 -5.98
C PRO A 27 3.62 2.14 -4.93
N PRO A 28 3.46 3.47 -4.97
CA PRO A 28 4.04 4.34 -3.95
C PRO A 28 3.38 4.15 -2.57
N ILE A 29 2.08 3.88 -2.51
CA ILE A 29 1.38 3.59 -1.25
C ILE A 29 1.91 2.30 -0.63
N SER A 30 2.04 1.23 -1.42
CA SER A 30 2.58 -0.04 -0.94
C SER A 30 4.04 0.10 -0.50
N GLY A 31 4.86 0.82 -1.26
CA GLY A 31 6.26 1.06 -0.89
C GLY A 31 6.39 1.80 0.44
N ALA A 32 5.59 2.84 0.66
CA ALA A 32 5.57 3.59 1.91
C ALA A 32 5.10 2.73 3.10
N LEU A 33 4.12 1.84 2.89
CA LEU A 33 3.66 0.89 3.90
C LEU A 33 4.75 -0.13 4.27
N THR A 34 5.45 -0.67 3.27
CA THR A 34 6.54 -1.62 3.49
C THR A 34 7.71 -0.99 4.24
N ASP A 35 8.10 0.26 3.92
CA ASP A 35 9.15 0.98 4.64
C ASP A 35 8.80 1.18 6.12
N ARG A 36 7.54 1.56 6.41
CA ARG A 36 7.04 1.71 7.78
C ARG A 36 7.05 0.38 8.53
N GLN A 37 6.58 -0.69 7.90
CA GLN A 37 6.60 -2.03 8.51
C GLN A 37 8.02 -2.49 8.81
N LYS A 38 8.97 -2.26 7.89
CA LYS A 38 10.37 -2.61 8.09
C LYS A 38 11.00 -1.89 9.28
N LYS A 39 10.78 -0.58 9.41
CA LYS A 39 11.27 0.19 10.57
C LYS A 39 10.69 -0.30 11.90
N ILE A 40 9.42 -0.68 11.93
CA ILE A 40 8.78 -1.24 13.13
C ILE A 40 9.40 -2.59 13.48
N ALA A 41 9.63 -3.46 12.49
CA ALA A 41 10.24 -4.77 12.70
C ALA A 41 11.69 -4.65 13.21
N GLU A 42 12.49 -3.76 12.62
CA GLU A 42 13.87 -3.49 13.07
C GLU A 42 13.90 -2.91 14.49
N GLY A 43 12.98 -1.99 14.81
CA GLY A 43 12.86 -1.44 16.16
C GLY A 43 12.45 -2.47 17.21
N LEU A 44 11.55 -3.40 16.87
CA LEU A 44 11.11 -4.47 17.76
C LEU A 44 12.23 -5.48 18.03
N ASP A 45 12.99 -5.88 17.00
CA ASP A 45 14.14 -6.80 17.13
C ASP A 45 15.26 -6.18 17.97
N ALA A 46 15.55 -4.89 17.79
CA ALA A 46 16.52 -4.17 18.60
C ALA A 46 16.11 -4.08 20.07
N ALA A 47 14.82 -3.84 20.35
CA ALA A 47 14.29 -3.82 21.70
C ALA A 47 14.34 -5.20 22.38
N ASP A 48 14.02 -6.28 21.66
CA ASP A 48 14.11 -7.66 22.18
C ASP A 48 15.56 -8.02 22.53
N LYS A 49 16.52 -7.70 21.65
CA LYS A 49 17.95 -7.88 21.92
C LYS A 49 18.42 -7.10 23.14
N ALA A 50 18.06 -5.82 23.23
CA ALA A 50 18.42 -5.00 24.39
C ALA A 50 17.81 -5.54 25.69
N ALA A 51 16.59 -6.05 25.66
CA ALA A 51 15.95 -6.69 26.82
C ALA A 51 16.71 -7.96 27.25
N ARG A 52 17.13 -8.80 26.30
CA ARG A 52 17.93 -10.00 26.60
C ARG A 52 19.32 -9.68 27.14
N ASP A 53 20.02 -8.71 26.54
CA ASP A 53 21.32 -8.27 27.05
C ASP A 53 21.21 -7.70 28.47
N LEU A 54 20.11 -7.01 28.80
CA LEU A 54 19.83 -6.51 30.14
C LEU A 54 19.50 -7.63 31.14
N GLU A 55 18.81 -8.71 30.71
CA GLU A 55 18.52 -9.88 31.56
C GLU A 55 19.76 -10.75 31.80
N THR A 56 20.71 -10.73 30.86
CA THR A 56 21.94 -11.54 30.93
C THR A 56 23.09 -10.81 31.65
N ALA A 57 22.92 -9.52 31.97
CA ALA A 57 23.88 -8.68 32.71
C ALA A 57 23.53 -8.56 34.19
#